data_AF-A0A7S0Q6N0-F1
#
_entry.id   AF-A0A7S0Q6N0-F1
#
_cell.length_a   1.000
_cell.length_b   1.000
_cell.length_c   1.000
_cell.angle_alpha   90.00
_cell.angle_beta   90.00
_cell.angle_gamma   90.00
#
_symmetry.space_group_name_H-M   'P 1'
#
loop_
_entity.id
_entity.type
_entity.pdbx_description
1 polymer ?
#
loop_
_entity_poly.entity_id
_entity_poly.type
_entity_poly.pdbx_seq_one_letter_code
_entity_poly.pdbx_strand_id
1 'polypeptide(L)'
;WRVPSLAQLLLPRYVPRAGRETLLHLSFYARVEKMRSTDPKPTITVAFLDLHKNFETLGAEEVALTSDWQMHYVVIDLKPVHVGHSIRPYLYLGAHTGIYSFDDFEYKEIEIEDGMRWLQRAPERIKQKRMGKFELAFLDREDWPIDYGTAKISLVRHAFPFGVSLRTLPMSGLDVEQYQWYLTTAAKHFWSGTLHEQLQWEAYEPQMGDVQE
;
A
#
# COMPACT_ATOMS: atom_id res chain seq x y z
N TRP A 1 -24.00 -22.50 7.70
CA TRP A 1 -24.39 -21.19 7.15
C TRP A 1 -24.27 -21.25 5.64
N ARG A 2 -25.42 -21.29 4.94
CA ARG A 2 -25.45 -21.27 3.47
C ARG A 2 -25.39 -19.79 3.07
N VAL A 3 -24.21 -19.34 2.67
CA VAL A 3 -24.08 -18.02 2.03
C VAL A 3 -25.03 -18.04 0.82
N PRO A 4 -25.93 -17.05 0.66
CA PRO A 4 -26.81 -16.97 -0.51
C PRO A 4 -25.92 -17.05 -1.76
N SER A 5 -26.39 -17.75 -2.79
CA SER A 5 -25.61 -18.14 -3.97
C SER A 5 -24.87 -16.96 -4.60
N LEU A 6 -23.64 -16.73 -4.14
CA LEU A 6 -22.71 -15.79 -4.73
C LEU A 6 -22.16 -16.44 -6.01
N ALA A 7 -22.34 -15.77 -7.14
CA ALA A 7 -21.65 -16.18 -8.36
C ALA A 7 -20.15 -16.01 -8.13
N GLN A 8 -19.37 -17.03 -8.49
CA GLN A 8 -17.92 -17.00 -8.34
C GLN A 8 -17.27 -16.87 -9.71
N LEU A 9 -16.54 -15.79 -9.92
CA LEU A 9 -15.65 -15.68 -11.07
C LEU A 9 -14.25 -16.15 -10.67
N LEU A 10 -13.78 -17.19 -11.37
CA LEU A 10 -12.49 -17.80 -11.17
C LEU A 10 -11.44 -17.06 -11.99
N LEU A 11 -10.43 -16.50 -11.34
CA LEU A 11 -9.30 -15.90 -12.05
C LEU A 11 -8.17 -16.93 -12.28
N PRO A 12 -7.24 -16.64 -13.21
CA PRO A 12 -6.08 -17.47 -13.43
C PRO A 12 -5.29 -17.74 -12.13
N ARG A 13 -4.69 -18.93 -12.07
CA ARG A 13 -3.85 -19.31 -10.92
C ARG A 13 -2.57 -18.51 -10.93
N TYR A 14 -2.14 -18.11 -9.74
CA TYR A 14 -0.84 -17.56 -9.45
C TYR A 14 0.02 -18.61 -8.72
N VAL A 15 1.32 -18.66 -9.00
CA VAL A 15 2.26 -19.55 -8.30
C VAL A 15 3.43 -18.69 -7.82
N PRO A 16 3.53 -18.42 -6.51
CA PRO A 16 4.61 -17.61 -5.96
C PRO A 16 5.96 -18.28 -6.18
N ARG A 17 6.93 -17.52 -6.70
CA ARG A 17 8.24 -18.05 -7.09
C ARG A 17 9.37 -17.61 -6.16
N ALA A 18 9.20 -16.49 -5.45
CA ALA A 18 10.21 -15.94 -4.57
C ALA A 18 10.19 -16.65 -3.21
N GLY A 19 11.34 -17.19 -2.77
CA GLY A 19 11.54 -17.82 -1.45
C GLY A 19 11.41 -16.88 -0.24
N ARG A 20 10.78 -15.72 -0.40
CA ARG A 20 10.74 -14.60 0.55
C ARG A 20 9.31 -14.12 0.72
N GLU A 21 9.08 -13.29 1.74
CA GLU A 21 7.80 -12.66 1.97
C GLU A 21 7.54 -11.58 0.91
N THR A 22 6.43 -11.70 0.18
CA THR A 22 6.05 -10.80 -0.91
C THR A 22 4.58 -10.39 -0.76
N LEU A 23 4.24 -9.25 -1.34
CA LEU A 23 2.85 -8.84 -1.53
C LEU A 23 2.41 -9.31 -2.92
N LEU A 24 1.31 -10.05 -2.99
CA LEU A 24 0.64 -10.30 -4.26
C LEU A 24 -0.41 -9.22 -4.47
N HIS A 25 -0.26 -8.48 -5.55
CA HIS A 25 -1.13 -7.42 -5.96
C HIS A 25 -1.96 -7.88 -7.16
N LEU A 26 -3.29 -7.84 -7.01
CA LEU A 26 -4.25 -8.03 -8.10
C LEU A 26 -4.87 -6.67 -8.44
N SER A 27 -4.72 -6.25 -9.69
CA SER A 27 -5.40 -5.08 -10.23
C SER A 27 -6.42 -5.46 -11.30
N PHE A 28 -7.53 -4.73 -11.37
CA PHE A 28 -8.55 -4.89 -12.41
C PHE A 28 -9.42 -3.64 -12.52
N TYR A 29 -9.94 -3.36 -13.70
CA TYR A 29 -11.03 -2.41 -13.86
C TYR A 29 -12.37 -3.08 -13.54
N ALA A 30 -13.25 -2.36 -12.84
CA ALA A 30 -14.62 -2.80 -12.64
C ALA A 30 -15.62 -1.65 -12.69
N ARG A 31 -16.85 -1.99 -13.06
CA ARG A 31 -18.03 -1.15 -12.88
C ARG A 31 -19.27 -2.01 -12.66
N VAL A 32 -20.32 -1.40 -12.13
CA VAL A 32 -21.61 -2.04 -11.91
C VAL A 32 -22.76 -1.14 -12.33
N GLU A 33 -23.66 -1.69 -13.13
CA GLU A 33 -24.95 -1.07 -13.41
C GLU A 33 -25.97 -1.61 -12.41
N LYS A 34 -26.50 -0.73 -11.55
CA LYS A 34 -27.58 -1.09 -10.62
C LYS A 34 -28.86 -1.37 -11.41
N MET A 35 -29.65 -2.34 -10.98
CA MET A 35 -30.96 -2.59 -11.60
C MET A 35 -31.99 -1.52 -11.22
N ARG A 36 -31.89 -0.95 -10.01
CA ARG A 36 -32.72 0.18 -9.57
C ARG A 36 -31.86 1.24 -8.87
N SER A 37 -32.21 2.52 -9.03
CA SER A 37 -31.50 3.63 -8.40
C SER A 37 -31.52 3.58 -6.86
N THR A 38 -32.56 2.97 -6.28
CA THR A 38 -32.72 2.77 -4.83
C THR A 38 -31.93 1.59 -4.27
N ASP A 39 -31.34 0.75 -5.13
CA ASP A 39 -30.57 -0.40 -4.66
C ASP A 39 -29.31 0.06 -3.92
N PRO A 40 -28.84 -0.70 -2.91
CA PRO A 40 -27.61 -0.40 -2.18
C PRO A 40 -26.40 -0.32 -3.13
N LYS A 41 -25.32 0.32 -2.67
CA LYS A 41 -24.07 0.38 -3.45
C LYS A 41 -23.54 -1.05 -3.62
N PRO A 42 -23.39 -1.56 -4.85
CA PRO A 42 -22.99 -2.95 -5.04
C PRO A 42 -21.52 -3.13 -4.67
N THR A 43 -21.25 -4.18 -3.93
CA THR A 43 -19.91 -4.63 -3.58
C THR A 43 -19.59 -5.97 -4.24
N ILE A 44 -18.31 -6.30 -4.27
CA ILE A 44 -17.77 -7.61 -4.60
C ILE A 44 -16.78 -8.00 -3.53
N THR A 45 -16.60 -9.28 -3.27
CA THR A 45 -15.51 -9.75 -2.41
C THR A 45 -14.44 -10.39 -3.28
N VAL A 46 -13.21 -9.91 -3.19
CA VAL A 46 -12.05 -10.52 -3.82
C VAL A 46 -11.33 -11.32 -2.76
N ALA A 47 -11.24 -12.64 -2.90
CA ALA A 47 -10.53 -13.50 -1.96
C ALA A 47 -9.45 -14.32 -2.66
N PHE A 48 -8.34 -14.58 -1.96
CA PHE A 48 -7.24 -15.39 -2.46
C PHE A 48 -7.21 -16.72 -1.71
N LEU A 49 -7.32 -17.82 -2.44
CA LEU A 49 -7.36 -19.16 -1.87
C LEU A 49 -6.09 -19.94 -2.22
N ASP A 50 -5.52 -20.64 -1.25
CA ASP A 50 -4.42 -21.58 -1.43
C ASP A 50 -4.96 -22.97 -1.80
N LEU A 51 -4.79 -23.36 -3.06
CA LEU A 51 -5.28 -24.62 -3.58
C LEU A 51 -4.52 -25.84 -3.03
N HIS A 52 -3.31 -25.66 -2.51
CA HIS A 52 -2.53 -26.76 -1.92
C HIS A 52 -2.97 -27.06 -0.48
N LYS A 53 -3.55 -26.07 0.20
CA LYS A 53 -4.07 -26.19 1.56
C LYS A 53 -5.59 -26.24 1.62
N ASN A 54 -6.20 -27.09 0.77
CA ASN A 54 -7.65 -27.29 0.75
C ASN A 54 -8.47 -25.99 0.62
N PHE A 55 -8.01 -25.04 -0.21
CA PHE A 55 -8.68 -23.75 -0.44
C PHE A 55 -8.71 -22.84 0.80
N GLU A 56 -7.69 -22.92 1.67
CA GLU A 56 -7.50 -21.98 2.78
C GLU A 56 -7.48 -20.52 2.26
N THR A 57 -8.21 -19.63 2.92
CA THR A 57 -8.26 -18.20 2.54
C THR A 57 -7.02 -17.50 3.08
N LEU A 58 -6.24 -16.89 2.17
CA LEU A 58 -5.05 -16.11 2.50
C LEU A 58 -5.38 -14.66 2.84
N GLY A 59 -6.46 -14.14 2.28
CA GLY A 59 -6.97 -12.79 2.51
C GLY A 59 -8.18 -12.53 1.62
N ALA A 60 -9.05 -11.61 2.06
CA ALA A 60 -10.21 -11.18 1.31
C ALA A 60 -10.48 -9.69 1.52
N GLU A 61 -10.94 -9.01 0.48
CA GLU A 61 -11.30 -7.59 0.54
C GLU A 61 -12.65 -7.36 -0.13
N GLU A 62 -13.50 -6.57 0.51
CA GLU A 62 -14.74 -6.10 -0.10
C GLU A 62 -14.49 -4.79 -0.87
N VAL A 63 -14.76 -4.82 -2.17
CA VAL A 63 -14.57 -3.69 -3.06
C VAL A 63 -15.92 -3.12 -3.46
N ALA A 64 -16.15 -1.86 -3.09
CA ALA A 64 -17.36 -1.15 -3.46
C ALA A 64 -17.26 -0.60 -4.89
N LEU A 65 -18.17 -1.02 -5.77
CA LEU A 65 -18.18 -0.65 -7.17
C LEU A 65 -19.07 0.58 -7.43
N THR A 66 -18.81 1.24 -8.56
CA THR A 66 -19.60 2.38 -9.05
C THR A 66 -20.05 2.12 -10.49
N SER A 67 -20.89 3.00 -11.04
CA SER A 67 -21.33 2.93 -12.44
C SER A 67 -20.23 3.25 -13.45
N ASP A 68 -19.19 3.95 -13.00
CA ASP A 68 -18.05 4.34 -13.83
C ASP A 68 -16.95 3.28 -13.74
N TRP A 69 -16.19 3.12 -14.82
CA TRP A 69 -15.02 2.24 -14.81
C TRP A 69 -13.98 2.80 -13.85
N GLN A 70 -13.65 2.01 -12.82
CA GLN A 70 -12.64 2.35 -11.83
C GLN A 70 -11.65 1.21 -11.71
N MET A 71 -10.38 1.55 -11.54
CA MET A 71 -9.37 0.55 -11.24
C MET A 71 -9.38 0.25 -9.75
N HIS A 72 -9.37 -1.04 -9.43
CA HIS A 72 -9.30 -1.56 -8.08
C HIS A 72 -8.04 -2.39 -7.89
N TYR A 73 -7.56 -2.40 -6.65
CA TYR A 73 -6.35 -3.08 -6.23
C TYR A 73 -6.65 -3.85 -4.96
N VAL A 74 -6.28 -5.13 -4.94
CA VAL A 74 -6.37 -5.97 -3.75
C VAL A 74 -5.01 -6.60 -3.52
N VAL A 75 -4.52 -6.50 -2.29
CA VAL A 75 -3.18 -6.93 -1.91
C VAL A 75 -3.27 -7.95 -0.79
N ILE A 76 -2.51 -9.04 -0.90
CA ILE A 76 -2.35 -10.02 0.17
C ILE A 76 -0.88 -10.29 0.47
N ASP A 77 -0.60 -10.67 1.71
CA ASP A 77 0.72 -11.09 2.15
C ASP A 77 0.98 -12.57 1.81
N LEU A 78 1.95 -12.82 0.94
CA LEU A 78 2.44 -14.16 0.65
C LEU A 78 3.66 -14.46 1.54
N LYS A 79 3.44 -15.37 2.49
CA LYS A 79 4.50 -15.90 3.36
C LYS A 79 5.40 -16.87 2.60
N PRO A 80 6.67 -17.07 3.04
CA PRO A 80 7.59 -18.02 2.41
C PRO A 80 7.06 -19.47 2.32
N VAL A 81 6.10 -19.85 3.18
CA VAL A 81 5.45 -21.16 3.14
C VAL A 81 4.52 -21.35 1.94
N HIS A 82 4.12 -20.28 1.24
CA HIS A 82 3.24 -20.35 0.06
C HIS A 82 4.02 -20.49 -1.26
N VAL A 83 5.35 -20.62 -1.19
CA VAL A 83 6.20 -20.73 -2.38
C VAL A 83 5.97 -22.05 -3.09
N GLY A 84 5.73 -21.99 -4.39
CA GLY A 84 5.34 -23.14 -5.20
C GLY A 84 3.88 -23.58 -4.99
N HIS A 85 3.13 -22.96 -4.08
CA HIS A 85 1.70 -23.22 -3.94
C HIS A 85 0.95 -22.55 -5.09
N SER A 86 -0.15 -23.16 -5.50
CA SER A 86 -1.07 -22.55 -6.45
C SER A 86 -2.09 -21.73 -5.68
N ILE A 87 -1.94 -20.42 -5.76
CA ILE A 87 -2.86 -19.43 -5.22
C ILE A 87 -3.85 -19.06 -6.31
N ARG A 88 -5.12 -18.90 -5.98
CA ARG A 88 -6.13 -18.46 -6.95
C ARG A 88 -7.01 -17.39 -6.34
N PRO A 89 -7.17 -16.24 -6.99
CA PRO A 89 -8.18 -15.28 -6.58
C PRO A 89 -9.56 -15.65 -7.11
N TYR A 90 -10.55 -15.29 -6.32
CA TYR A 90 -11.97 -15.49 -6.54
C TYR A 90 -12.67 -14.16 -6.36
N LEU A 91 -13.52 -13.81 -7.32
CA LEU A 91 -14.46 -12.71 -7.17
C LEU A 91 -15.82 -13.30 -6.80
N TYR A 92 -16.30 -13.01 -5.60
CA TYR A 92 -17.64 -13.34 -5.16
C TYR A 92 -18.56 -12.18 -5.47
N LEU A 93 -19.60 -12.47 -6.25
CA LEU A 93 -20.55 -11.51 -6.80
C LEU A 93 -21.97 -11.92 -6.42
N GLY A 94 -22.91 -10.97 -6.46
CA GLY A 94 -24.33 -11.28 -6.29
C GLY A 94 -24.88 -11.09 -4.88
N ALA A 95 -24.11 -10.49 -3.97
CA ALA A 95 -24.66 -9.89 -2.75
C ALA A 95 -25.69 -8.80 -3.07
N HIS A 96 -25.54 -8.15 -4.23
CA HIS A 96 -26.44 -7.13 -4.75
C HIS A 96 -26.83 -7.45 -6.20
N THR A 97 -28.03 -6.99 -6.60
CA THR A 97 -28.50 -7.15 -7.97
C THR A 97 -27.91 -6.06 -8.86
N GLY A 98 -27.24 -6.46 -9.94
CA GLY A 98 -26.65 -5.54 -10.91
C GLY A 98 -25.96 -6.28 -12.04
N ILE A 99 -25.60 -5.53 -13.09
CA ILE A 99 -24.75 -6.03 -14.16
C ILE A 99 -23.32 -5.61 -13.86
N TYR A 100 -22.49 -6.59 -13.54
CA TYR A 100 -21.08 -6.38 -13.20
C TYR A 100 -20.22 -6.54 -14.45
N SER A 101 -19.34 -5.58 -14.70
CA SER A 101 -18.36 -5.63 -15.79
C SER A 101 -16.96 -5.55 -15.21
N PHE A 102 -16.05 -6.37 -15.73
CA PHE A 102 -14.65 -6.43 -15.31
C PHE A 102 -13.74 -6.39 -16.54
N ASP A 103 -12.57 -5.75 -16.41
CA ASP A 103 -11.57 -5.72 -17.46
C ASP A 103 -10.14 -5.65 -16.88
N ASP A 104 -9.14 -5.95 -17.72
CA ASP A 104 -7.70 -5.79 -17.46
C ASP A 104 -7.20 -6.34 -16.11
N PHE A 105 -7.40 -7.63 -15.89
CA PHE A 105 -6.82 -8.30 -14.71
C PHE A 105 -5.29 -8.45 -14.84
N GLU A 106 -4.55 -7.93 -13.86
CA GLU A 106 -3.09 -8.01 -13.80
C GLU A 106 -2.59 -8.44 -12.40
N TYR A 107 -1.54 -9.26 -12.37
CA TYR A 107 -0.87 -9.72 -11.15
C TYR A 107 0.54 -9.13 -11.04
N LYS A 108 0.91 -8.64 -9.86
CA LYS A 108 2.27 -8.18 -9.56
C LYS A 108 2.72 -8.73 -8.20
N GLU A 109 3.92 -9.29 -8.14
CA GLU A 109 4.61 -9.52 -6.86
C GLU A 109 5.42 -8.27 -6.50
N ILE A 110 5.25 -7.79 -5.29
CA ILE A 110 6.03 -6.69 -4.74
C ILE A 110 6.78 -7.25 -3.53
N GLU A 111 8.10 -7.31 -3.58
CA GLU A 111 8.88 -7.74 -2.44
C GLU A 111 8.71 -6.74 -1.28
N ILE A 112 8.35 -7.24 -0.08
CA ILE A 112 8.15 -6.40 1.13
C ILE A 112 9.43 -5.64 1.52
N GLU A 113 10.56 -6.08 0.96
CA GLU A 113 11.85 -5.42 1.02
C GLU A 113 11.83 -3.94 0.57
N ASP A 114 10.92 -3.54 -0.33
CA ASP A 114 10.84 -2.17 -0.84
C ASP A 114 9.76 -1.29 -0.18
N GLY A 115 8.72 -1.86 0.43
CA GLY A 115 7.54 -1.11 0.87
C GLY A 115 7.75 -0.18 2.08
N MET A 116 8.52 -0.62 3.09
CA MET A 116 8.61 0.09 4.38
C MET A 116 10.04 0.21 4.96
N ARG A 117 11.06 -0.37 4.32
CA ARG A 117 12.47 -0.26 4.78
C ARG A 117 13.00 1.17 4.80
N TRP A 118 12.41 2.07 4.01
CA TRP A 118 12.81 3.48 3.96
C TRP A 118 12.49 4.24 5.27
N LEU A 119 11.43 3.86 5.99
CA LEU A 119 11.08 4.43 7.30
C LEU A 119 12.09 3.99 8.36
N GLN A 120 12.41 2.70 8.38
CA GLN A 120 13.36 2.13 9.33
C GLN A 120 14.78 2.67 9.14
N ARG A 121 15.18 2.98 7.90
CA ARG A 121 16.47 3.59 7.54
C ARG A 121 16.46 5.13 7.49
N ALA A 122 15.36 5.77 7.89
CA ALA A 122 15.25 7.23 7.87
C ALA A 122 16.35 7.92 8.71
N PRO A 123 16.73 7.44 9.92
CA PRO A 123 17.82 8.01 10.71
C PRO A 123 19.17 7.98 9.99
N GLU A 124 19.54 6.85 9.39
CA GLU A 124 20.82 6.68 8.68
C GLU A 124 20.86 7.52 7.40
N ARG A 125 19.74 7.59 6.68
CA ARG A 125 19.59 8.40 5.47
C ARG A 125 19.70 9.91 5.76
N ILE A 126 19.17 10.38 6.90
CA ILE A 126 19.36 11.76 7.38
C ILE A 126 20.85 12.04 7.55
N LYS A 127 21.56 11.16 8.27
CA LYS A 127 22.99 11.31 8.55
C LYS A 127 23.82 11.33 7.27
N GLN A 128 23.49 10.51 6.28
CA GLN A 128 24.25 10.42 5.02
C GLN A 128 23.95 11.54 4.03
N LYS A 129 22.67 11.92 3.82
CA LYS A 129 22.28 12.83 2.73
C LYS A 129 22.09 14.27 3.17
N ARG A 130 21.76 14.53 4.44
CA ARG A 130 21.32 15.85 4.91
C ARG A 130 22.22 16.45 6.00
N MET A 131 23.18 15.68 6.51
CA MET A 131 24.25 16.16 7.41
C MET A 131 25.60 16.19 6.68
N GLY A 132 25.61 16.70 5.44
CA GLY A 132 26.82 16.84 4.65
C GLY A 132 27.84 17.74 5.36
N LYS A 133 29.12 17.40 5.24
CA LYS A 133 30.20 18.32 5.57
C LYS A 133 30.21 19.41 4.49
N PHE A 134 30.11 20.66 4.90
CA PHE A 134 30.35 21.80 4.02
C PHE A 134 31.54 22.57 4.55
N GLU A 135 32.35 23.08 3.64
CA GLU A 135 33.47 23.96 3.95
C GLU A 135 33.06 25.37 3.55
N LEU A 136 33.25 26.33 4.46
CA LEU A 136 33.06 27.74 4.19
C LEU A 136 34.44 28.37 4.12
N ALA A 137 34.78 28.95 2.97
CA ALA A 137 35.94 29.80 2.82
C ALA A 137 35.51 31.24 3.13
N PHE A 138 36.19 31.89 4.07
CA PHE A 138 36.04 33.32 4.30
C PHE A 138 37.11 34.02 3.48
N LEU A 139 36.69 34.78 2.47
CA LEU A 139 37.58 35.56 1.61
C LEU A 139 37.54 37.03 2.03
N ASP A 140 38.66 37.73 1.92
CA ASP A 140 38.70 39.18 2.05
C ASP A 140 38.21 39.89 0.76
N ARG A 141 38.35 41.21 0.70
CA ARG A 141 37.91 42.00 -0.47
C ARG A 141 38.76 41.78 -1.72
N GLU A 142 39.89 41.09 -1.60
CA GLU A 142 40.82 40.77 -2.67
C GLU A 142 40.83 39.25 -2.98
N ASP A 143 39.79 38.53 -2.54
CA ASP A 143 39.60 37.09 -2.69
C ASP A 143 40.66 36.20 -2.00
N TRP A 144 41.38 36.72 -1.01
CA TRP A 144 42.35 35.93 -0.23
C TRP A 144 41.69 35.21 0.96
N PRO A 145 42.03 33.92 1.22
CA PRO A 145 41.52 33.20 2.38
C PRO A 145 41.97 33.82 3.70
N ILE A 146 41.03 34.13 4.58
CA ILE A 146 41.33 34.67 5.91
C ILE A 146 41.67 33.50 6.86
N ASP A 147 42.92 33.40 7.33
CA ASP A 147 43.39 32.27 8.16
C ASP A 147 43.11 32.40 9.67
N TYR A 148 42.90 33.62 10.15
CA TYR A 148 42.72 33.93 11.57
C TYR A 148 41.24 34.13 11.90
N GLY A 149 40.55 33.02 12.15
CA GLY A 149 39.18 33.02 12.65
C GLY A 149 38.53 31.66 12.53
N THR A 150 38.30 30.97 13.66
CA THR A 150 37.60 29.69 13.64
C THR A 150 36.09 29.92 13.77
N ALA A 151 35.37 29.87 12.65
CA ALA A 151 33.92 29.80 12.66
C ALA A 151 33.48 28.33 12.80
N LYS A 152 32.93 27.96 13.96
CA LYS A 152 32.37 26.61 14.18
C LYS A 152 30.90 26.61 13.80
N ILE A 153 30.59 26.14 12.60
CA ILE A 153 29.22 26.02 12.12
C ILE A 153 28.84 24.55 12.14
N SER A 154 27.75 24.25 12.85
CA SER A 154 27.16 22.91 12.88
C SER A 154 25.68 23.05 12.56
N LEU A 155 25.21 22.29 11.57
CA LEU A 155 23.79 22.08 11.35
C LEU A 155 23.24 21.35 12.57
N VAL A 156 22.59 22.09 13.47
CA VAL A 156 21.77 21.49 14.51
C VAL A 156 20.64 20.75 13.79
N ARG A 157 20.40 19.49 14.19
CA ARG A 157 19.22 18.72 13.75
C ARG A 157 18.02 19.67 13.70
N HIS A 158 17.33 19.78 12.55
CA HIS A 158 16.10 20.58 12.46
C HIS A 158 15.26 20.29 13.71
N ALA A 159 14.89 21.32 14.48
CA ALA A 159 14.39 21.18 15.84
C ALA A 159 13.04 20.42 15.93
N PHE A 160 12.41 20.14 14.79
CA PHE A 160 11.16 19.41 14.69
C PHE A 160 11.19 18.41 13.53
N PRO A 161 10.47 17.28 13.64
CA PRO A 161 10.32 16.33 12.55
C PRO A 161 9.55 16.96 11.38
N PHE A 162 10.06 16.78 10.16
CA PHE A 162 9.34 17.12 8.94
C PHE A 162 8.66 15.86 8.42
N GLY A 163 7.37 15.74 8.75
CA GLY A 163 6.58 14.55 8.54
C GLY A 163 5.45 14.70 7.55
N VAL A 164 4.85 13.57 7.19
CA VAL A 164 3.69 13.47 6.29
C VAL A 164 2.64 12.55 6.91
N SER A 165 1.36 12.86 6.76
CA SER A 165 0.31 11.92 7.13
C SER A 165 0.17 10.88 6.02
N LEU A 166 0.28 9.61 6.37
CA LEU A 166 0.17 8.48 5.46
C LEU A 166 -1.18 7.78 5.64
N ARG A 167 -1.77 7.30 4.56
CA ARG A 167 -2.84 6.30 4.60
C ARG A 167 -2.28 5.02 4.00
N THR A 168 -2.42 3.91 4.71
CA THR A 168 -1.95 2.58 4.29
C THR A 168 -3.03 1.76 3.60
N LEU A 169 -4.28 2.21 3.65
CA LEU A 169 -5.36 1.61 2.88
C LEU A 169 -5.28 2.08 1.42
N PRO A 170 -5.57 1.20 0.45
CA PRO A 170 -5.64 1.59 -0.95
C PRO A 170 -6.68 2.71 -1.09
N MET A 171 -6.24 3.87 -1.60
CA MET A 171 -7.18 4.88 -2.05
C MET A 171 -7.84 4.28 -3.29
N SER A 172 -9.08 3.81 -3.17
CA SER A 172 -9.92 3.29 -4.26
C SER A 172 -10.15 4.25 -5.44
N GLY A 173 -9.43 5.38 -5.46
CA GLY A 173 -9.38 6.34 -6.55
C GLY A 173 -7.98 6.86 -6.90
N LEU A 174 -6.89 6.24 -6.42
CA LEU A 174 -5.53 6.50 -6.94
C LEU A 174 -5.09 5.35 -7.84
N ASP A 175 -4.50 5.67 -8.98
CA ASP A 175 -3.80 4.68 -9.80
C ASP A 175 -2.45 4.26 -9.17
N VAL A 176 -1.87 3.14 -9.63
CA VAL A 176 -0.59 2.61 -9.11
C VAL A 176 0.54 3.63 -9.23
N GLU A 177 0.61 4.36 -10.34
CA GLU A 177 1.68 5.32 -10.57
C GLU A 177 1.60 6.45 -9.56
N GLN A 178 0.39 6.92 -9.25
CA GLN A 178 0.12 7.92 -8.23
C GLN A 178 0.40 7.40 -6.82
N TYR A 179 0.05 6.15 -6.51
CA TYR A 179 0.34 5.56 -5.20
C TYR A 179 1.85 5.32 -5.00
N GLN A 180 2.54 4.81 -6.02
CA GLN A 180 3.99 4.66 -6.01
C GLN A 180 4.69 6.01 -6.01
N TRP A 181 4.23 6.98 -6.80
CA TRP A 181 4.70 8.36 -6.76
C TRP A 181 4.50 8.96 -5.37
N TYR A 182 3.34 8.72 -4.75
CA TYR A 182 3.03 9.21 -3.41
C TYR A 182 4.01 8.64 -2.37
N LEU A 183 4.21 7.32 -2.35
CA LEU A 183 5.15 6.67 -1.42
C LEU A 183 6.60 7.05 -1.70
N THR A 184 7.02 7.11 -2.96
CA THR A 184 8.39 7.50 -3.35
C THR A 184 8.65 8.98 -3.05
N THR A 185 7.67 9.84 -3.24
CA THR A 185 7.72 11.28 -2.90
C THR A 185 7.75 11.46 -1.39
N ALA A 186 6.88 10.75 -0.66
CA ALA A 186 6.87 10.73 0.79
C ALA A 186 8.26 10.32 1.33
N ALA A 187 8.80 9.23 0.81
CA ALA A 187 10.12 8.73 1.17
C ALA A 187 11.24 9.71 0.78
N LYS A 188 11.17 10.39 -0.35
CA LYS A 188 12.21 11.32 -0.81
C LYS A 188 12.28 12.58 0.06
N HIS A 189 11.12 13.10 0.45
CA HIS A 189 11.02 14.44 1.04
C HIS A 189 10.87 14.43 2.57
N PHE A 190 10.15 13.46 3.14
CA PHE A 190 9.82 13.42 4.57
C PHE A 190 10.61 12.34 5.31
N TRP A 191 10.73 12.53 6.63
CA TRP A 191 11.48 11.62 7.50
C TRP A 191 10.70 11.20 8.76
N SER A 192 9.45 11.61 8.84
CA SER A 192 8.48 11.16 9.83
C SER A 192 7.17 10.90 9.11
N GLY A 193 6.40 9.93 9.57
CA GLY A 193 5.09 9.63 9.02
C GLY A 193 4.16 9.24 10.14
N THR A 194 2.91 9.69 10.08
CA THR A 194 1.86 9.23 10.98
C THR A 194 0.73 8.64 10.14
N LEU A 195 0.22 7.48 10.56
CA LEU A 195 -0.96 6.90 9.91
C LEU A 195 -2.17 7.76 10.27
N HIS A 196 -2.95 8.16 9.26
CA HIS A 196 -4.04 9.12 9.45
C HIS A 196 -5.12 8.56 10.37
N GLU A 197 -5.63 7.37 10.05
CA GLU A 197 -6.81 6.77 10.72
C GLU A 197 -6.48 5.41 11.32
N GLN A 198 -5.49 4.71 10.76
CA GLN A 198 -5.20 3.30 11.06
C GLN A 198 -4.60 3.06 12.45
N LEU A 199 -4.26 4.12 13.18
CA LEU A 199 -3.79 4.05 14.57
C LEU A 199 -4.69 4.86 15.52
N GLN A 200 -5.85 5.32 15.05
CA GLN A 200 -6.85 5.94 15.91
C GLN A 200 -7.55 4.85 16.73
N TRP A 201 -8.06 5.24 17.90
CA TRP A 201 -8.63 4.33 18.89
C TRP A 201 -9.70 3.39 18.29
N GLU A 202 -10.58 3.94 17.44
CA GLU A 202 -11.66 3.20 16.77
C GLU A 202 -11.18 2.11 15.81
N ALA A 203 -9.97 2.24 15.26
CA ALA A 203 -9.37 1.26 14.36
C ALA A 203 -8.45 0.26 15.09
N TYR A 204 -7.98 0.59 16.30
CA TYR A 204 -6.97 -0.18 17.02
C TYR A 204 -7.53 -1.00 18.19
N GLU A 205 -8.64 -0.57 18.81
CA GLU A 205 -9.24 -1.31 19.92
C GLU A 205 -10.35 -2.26 19.43
N PRO A 206 -10.14 -3.58 19.44
CA PRO A 206 -11.17 -4.52 19.01
C PRO A 206 -12.37 -4.43 19.97
N GLN A 207 -13.57 -4.26 19.43
CA GLN A 207 -14.78 -4.41 20.23
C GLN A 207 -14.93 -5.88 20.62
N MET A 208 -15.43 -6.15 21.82
CA MET A 208 -15.61 -7.53 22.28
C MET A 208 -16.58 -8.27 21.34
N GLY A 209 -16.05 -9.22 20.56
CA GLY A 209 -16.81 -9.96 19.54
C GLY A 209 -16.61 -9.50 18.10
N ASP A 210 -15.81 -8.46 17.86
CA ASP A 210 -15.50 -7.93 16.54
C ASP A 210 -13.98 -7.91 16.33
N VAL A 211 -13.41 -9.11 16.15
CA VAL A 211 -12.12 -9.24 15.50
C VAL A 211 -12.45 -9.16 14.01
N GLN A 212 -12.11 -8.04 13.37
CA GLN A 212 -12.16 -7.98 11.91
C GLN A 212 -11.25 -9.10 11.39
N GLU A 213 -11.85 -10.13 10.77
CA GLU A 213 -11.12 -11.18 10.05
C GLU A 213 -10.29 -10.61 8.91
#